data_AF-A0A5M6DHT2-F1
#
_entry.id   AF-A0A5M6DHT2-F1
#
_cell.length_a   1.000
_cell.length_b   1.000
_cell.length_c   1.000
_cell.angle_alpha   90.00
_cell.angle_beta   90.00
_cell.angle_gamma   90.00
#
_symmetry.space_group_name_H-M   'P 1'
#
loop_
_entity.id
_entity.type
_entity.pdbx_description
1 polymer ?
#
loop_
_entity_poly.entity_id
_entity_poly.type
_entity_poly.pdbx_seq_one_letter_code
_entity_poly.pdbx_strand_id
1 'polypeptide(L)' 'MKWSKIYSFKEMNSYQYIAVVGLIMTLAAHLILWLQQKEVQTFWALYVCWAVLFILGSIANINSKPGEGHHHHHHH' A
#
# COMPACT_ATOMS: atom_id res chain seq x y z
N MET A 1 10.88 2.94 22.75
CA MET A 1 10.45 2.80 21.34
C MET A 1 9.18 1.95 21.33
N LYS A 2 8.02 2.53 20.98
CA LYS A 2 6.74 1.80 21.01
C LYS A 2 6.58 0.98 19.73
N TRP A 3 6.75 -0.33 19.85
CA TRP A 3 6.55 -1.34 18.81
C TRP A 3 5.09 -1.42 18.29
N SER A 4 4.16 -0.63 18.85
CA SER A 4 2.76 -0.59 18.43
C SER A 4 2.51 0.14 17.11
N LYS A 5 3.50 0.87 16.57
CA LYS A 5 3.33 1.65 15.34
C LYS A 5 3.43 0.82 14.05
N ILE A 6 3.88 -0.43 14.16
CA ILE A 6 4.06 -1.35 13.03
C ILE A 6 2.74 -2.06 12.67
N TYR A 7 1.72 -2.00 13.54
CA TYR A 7 0.47 -2.74 13.42
C TYR A 7 -0.79 -1.86 13.33
N SER A 8 -0.62 -0.58 12.99
CA SER A 8 -1.75 0.34 12.83
C SER A 8 -2.17 0.44 11.36
N PHE A 9 -3.08 -0.43 10.93
CA PHE A 9 -3.84 -0.26 9.67
C PHE A 9 -4.52 1.12 9.57
N LYS A 10 -4.71 1.79 10.71
CA LYS A 10 -5.35 3.10 10.84
C LYS A 10 -4.44 4.28 10.45
N GLU A 11 -3.13 4.08 10.32
CA GLU A 11 -2.17 5.07 9.82
C GLU A 11 -1.68 4.72 8.39
N MET A 12 -2.38 3.86 7.65
CA MET A 12 -1.96 3.45 6.32
C MET A 12 -2.30 4.53 5.28
N ASN A 13 -1.27 5.10 4.63
CA ASN A 13 -1.43 6.15 3.61
C ASN A 13 -2.20 5.61 2.38
N SER A 14 -2.91 6.47 1.64
CA SER A 14 -3.73 6.10 0.47
C SER A 14 -2.95 5.29 -0.58
N TYR A 15 -1.65 5.56 -0.75
CA TYR A 15 -0.76 4.82 -1.65
C TYR A 15 -0.59 3.35 -1.25
N GLN A 16 -0.44 3.07 0.04
CA GLN A 16 -0.33 1.70 0.55
C GLN A 16 -1.66 0.94 0.38
N TYR A 17 -2.80 1.62 0.62
CA TYR A 17 -4.12 1.01 0.43
C TYR A 17 -4.35 0.60 -1.04
N ILE A 18 -4.06 1.51 -1.97
CA ILE A 18 -4.18 1.22 -3.41
C ILE A 18 -3.25 0.07 -3.82
N ALA A 19 -2.03 0.04 -3.30
CA ALA A 19 -1.09 -1.03 -3.58
C ALA A 19 -1.59 -2.40 -3.10
N VAL A 20 -2.18 -2.48 -1.91
CA VAL A 20 -2.75 -3.73 -1.37
C VAL A 20 -3.94 -4.19 -2.20
N VAL A 21 -4.88 -3.29 -2.50
CA VAL A 21 -6.05 -3.63 -3.34
C VAL A 21 -5.62 -4.06 -4.74
N GLY A 22 -4.68 -3.35 -5.35
CA GLY A 22 -4.11 -3.69 -6.66
C GLY A 22 -3.42 -5.05 -6.67
N LEU A 23 -2.69 -5.39 -5.61
CA LEU A 23 -2.07 -6.71 -5.44
C LEU A 23 -3.12 -7.82 -5.35
N ILE A 24 -4.18 -7.63 -4.56
CA ILE A 24 -5.29 -8.60 -4.43
C ILE A 24 -5.96 -8.83 -5.79
N MET A 25 -6.25 -7.77 -6.52
CA MET A 25 -6.84 -7.87 -7.86
C MET A 25 -5.90 -8.55 -8.86
N THR A 26 -4.59 -8.31 -8.75
CA THR A 26 -3.57 -8.98 -9.58
C THR A 26 -3.51 -10.48 -9.28
N LEU A 27 -3.59 -10.88 -8.00
CA LEU A 27 -3.66 -12.29 -7.61
C LEU A 27 -4.93 -12.96 -8.13
N ALA A 28 -6.08 -12.28 -8.04
CA ALA A 28 -7.34 -12.79 -8.60
C ALA A 28 -7.25 -12.98 -10.12
N ALA A 29 -6.68 -12.02 -10.84
CA ALA A 29 -6.45 -12.13 -12.29
C ALA A 29 -5.46 -13.25 -12.63
N HIS A 30 -4.40 -13.45 -11.83
CA HIS A 30 -3.46 -14.55 -12.02
C HIS A 30 -4.14 -15.91 -11.86
N LEU A 31 -5.04 -16.03 -10.88
CA LEU A 31 -5.81 -17.24 -10.66
C LEU A 31 -6.74 -17.54 -11.86
N ILE A 32 -7.39 -16.52 -12.41
CA ILE A 32 -8.22 -16.66 -13.61
C ILE A 32 -7.37 -17.11 -14.81
N LEU A 33 -6.20 -16.50 -15.02
CA LEU A 33 -5.27 -16.88 -16.08
C LEU A 33 -4.79 -18.33 -15.93
N TRP A 34 -4.50 -18.75 -14.71
CA TRP A 34 -4.12 -20.13 -14.40
C TRP A 34 -5.24 -21.12 -14.72
N LEU A 35 -6.49 -20.80 -14.36
CA LEU A 35 -7.66 -21.61 -14.73
C LEU A 35 -7.88 -21.67 -16.24
N GLN A 36 -7.48 -20.63 -16.98
CA GLN A 36 -7.56 -20.58 -18.43
C GLN A 36 -6.32 -21.16 -19.14
N GLN A 37 -5.31 -21.62 -18.40
CA GLN A 37 -4.02 -22.09 -18.93
C GLN A 37 -3.35 -21.06 -19.87
N LYS A 38 -3.53 -19.76 -19.57
CA LYS A 38 -2.96 -18.66 -20.34
C LYS A 38 -1.84 -18.02 -19.57
N GLU A 39 -0.65 -18.00 -20.16
CA GLU A 39 0.49 -17.29 -19.59
C GLU A 39 0.69 -15.93 -20.26
N VAL A 40 0.81 -14.90 -19.44
CA VAL A 40 1.20 -13.56 -19.88
C VAL A 40 2.60 -13.29 -19.36
N GLN A 41 3.59 -13.29 -20.27
CA GLN A 41 5.00 -13.21 -19.94
C GLN A 41 5.38 -11.95 -19.12
N THR A 42 4.61 -10.87 -19.23
CA THR A 42 4.82 -9.61 -18.52
C THR A 42 3.97 -9.46 -17.26
N PHE A 43 3.19 -10.47 -16.88
CA PHE A 43 2.29 -10.39 -15.71
C PHE A 43 3.05 -10.16 -14.40
N TRP A 44 4.29 -10.63 -14.32
CA TRP A 44 5.18 -10.41 -13.17
C TRP A 44 5.42 -8.91 -12.88
N ALA A 45 5.36 -8.05 -13.89
CA ALA A 45 5.56 -6.61 -13.75
C ALA A 45 4.48 -5.94 -12.90
N LEU A 46 3.26 -6.51 -12.85
CA LEU A 46 2.20 -6.01 -11.97
C LEU A 46 2.59 -6.17 -10.49
N TYR A 47 3.16 -7.31 -10.11
CA TYR A 47 3.62 -7.52 -8.73
C TYR A 47 4.74 -6.55 -8.36
N VAL A 48 5.68 -6.32 -9.28
CA VAL A 48 6.76 -5.35 -9.06
C VAL A 48 6.20 -3.94 -8.93
N CYS A 49 5.24 -3.55 -9.77
CA CYS A 49 4.58 -2.24 -9.69
C CYS A 49 3.93 -2.02 -8.32
N TRP A 50 3.14 -2.98 -7.84
CA TRP A 50 2.49 -2.88 -6.54
C TRP A 50 3.48 -2.90 -5.38
N ALA A 51 4.54 -3.71 -5.47
CA ALA A 51 5.60 -3.73 -4.47
C ALA A 51 6.31 -2.37 -4.38
N VAL A 52 6.66 -1.76 -5.51
CA VAL A 52 7.29 -0.43 -5.57
C VAL A 52 6.36 0.63 -4.98
N LEU A 53 5.08 0.64 -5.38
CA LEU A 53 4.09 1.58 -4.84
C LEU A 53 3.93 1.43 -3.32
N PHE A 54 3.88 0.20 -2.82
CA PHE A 54 3.78 -0.08 -1.39
C PHE A 54 5.03 0.38 -0.63
N ILE A 55 6.23 0.14 -1.17
CA ILE A 55 7.49 0.59 -0.58
C ILE A 55 7.55 2.12 -0.54
N LEU A 56 7.23 2.79 -1.65
CA LEU A 56 7.21 4.26 -1.71
C LEU A 56 6.17 4.84 -0.76
N GLY A 57 4.97 4.26 -0.71
CA GLY A 57 3.93 4.64 0.24
C GLY A 57 4.37 4.43 1.70
N SER A 58 5.16 3.38 1.98
CA SER A 58 5.71 3.11 3.31
C SER A 58 6.80 4.11 3.70
N ILE A 59 7.69 4.46 2.77
CA ILE A 59 8.71 5.50 2.98
C ILE A 59 8.03 6.85 3.25
N ALA A 60 7.03 7.21 2.43
CA ALA A 60 6.25 8.43 2.62
C ALA A 60 5.55 8.43 3.99
N ASN A 61 4.98 7.29 4.42
CA ASN A 61 4.32 7.15 5.71
C ASN A 61 5.27 7.29 6.92
N ILE A 62 6.50 6.77 6.81
CA ILE A 62 7.53 6.90 7.84
C ILE A 62 8.03 8.35 7.93
N ASN A 63 8.14 9.05 6.79
CA ASN A 63 8.61 10.42 6.74
C ASN A 63 7.53 11.44 7.16
N SER A 64 6.24 11.08 7.09
CA SER A 64 5.18 11.84 7.73
C SER A 64 5.31 11.76 9.26
N LYS A 65 5.88 12.81 9.87
CA LYS A 65 5.97 12.96 11.33
C LYS A 65 4.58 12.80 11.98
N PRO A 66 4.48 12.13 13.14
CA PRO A 66 3.21 11.96 13.86
C PRO A 66 2.74 13.21 14.62
N GLY A 67 2.88 14.42 14.05
CA GLY A 67 2.65 15.66 14.82
C GLY A 67 2.09 16.87 14.06
N GLU A 68 1.84 16.79 12.75
CA GLU A 68 1.37 17.95 11.96
C GLU A 68 -0.10 17.85 11.53
N GLY A 69 -0.88 17.01 12.20
CA GLY A 69 -2.33 16.95 12.04
C GLY A 69 -3.05 17.47 13.28
N HIS A 70 -3.52 18.72 13.21
CA HIS A 70 -4.54 19.34 14.09
C HIS A 70 -4.10 19.96 15.43
N HIS A 71 -3.16 20.91 15.40
CA HIS A 71 -3.28 22.05 16.31
C HIS A 71 -4.33 23.02 15.76
N HIS A 72 -5.61 22.81 16.10
CA HIS A 72 -6.61 23.87 15.99
C HIS A 72 -6.30 24.95 17.02
N HIS A 73 -5.35 25.84 16.70
CA HIS A 73 -5.26 27.14 17.34
C HIS A 73 -6.40 28.01 16.81
N HIS A 74 -7.58 27.91 17.42
CA HIS A 74 -8.50 29.04 17.47
C HIS A 74 -8.60 29.49 18.92
N HIS A 75 -7.79 30.50 19.21
CA HIS A 75 -8.00 31.42 20.32
C HIS A 75 -9.34 32.16 20.15
N HIS A 76 -9.91 32.54 21.30
CA HIS A 76 -11.01 33.47 21.54
C HIS A 76 -12.42 32.88 21.59
#